data_AF-A0A6G8CZE6-F1
#
_entry.id   AF-A0A6G8CZE6-F1
#
_cell.length_a   1.000
_cell.length_b   1.000
_cell.length_c   1.000
_cell.angle_alpha   90.00
_cell.angle_beta   90.00
_cell.angle_gamma   90.00
#
_symmetry.space_group_name_H-M   'P 1'
#
loop_
_entity.id
_entity.type
_entity.pdbx_description
1 polymer ?
#
loop_
_entity_poly.entity_id
_entity_poly.type
_entity_poly.pdbx_seq_one_letter_code
_entity_poly.pdbx_strand_id
1 'polypeptide(L)'
;MTEELDITSTIDNFHERAARMVENEDPFDLDPAIVKLAQWITKEKGWLTKDDLDALCEVGGMMFRKQLLRRVQTNASRIEDIEFKEVETVQT
;
A
#
# COMPACT_ATOMS: atom_id res chain seq x y z
N MET A 1 2.58 -32.11 23.04
CA MET A 1 1.43 -31.95 22.12
C MET A 1 1.52 -30.55 21.57
N THR A 2 1.95 -30.40 20.33
CA THR A 2 1.86 -29.14 19.60
C THR A 2 0.43 -29.06 19.07
N GLU A 3 -0.40 -28.22 19.69
CA GLU A 3 -1.68 -27.84 19.07
C GLU A 3 -1.35 -27.19 17.73
N GLU A 4 -1.79 -27.82 16.65
CA GLU A 4 -1.68 -27.27 15.31
C GLU A 4 -2.54 -26.00 15.29
N LEU A 5 -1.90 -24.84 15.16
CA LEU A 5 -2.60 -23.56 15.16
C LEU A 5 -3.47 -23.52 13.90
N ASP A 6 -4.79 -23.67 14.04
CA ASP A 6 -5.72 -23.57 12.92
C ASP A 6 -5.77 -22.11 12.42
N ILE A 7 -4.92 -21.81 11.44
CA ILE A 7 -4.82 -20.50 10.80
C ILE A 7 -5.88 -20.26 9.73
N THR A 8 -6.72 -21.25 9.41
CA THR A 8 -7.70 -21.19 8.32
C THR A 8 -8.65 -20.01 8.49
N SER A 9 -9.21 -19.84 9.69
CA SER A 9 -10.07 -18.70 10.03
C SER A 9 -9.36 -17.35 9.89
N THR A 10 -8.06 -17.28 10.18
CA THR A 10 -7.28 -16.04 10.03
C THR A 10 -7.05 -15.69 8.57
N ILE A 11 -6.77 -16.70 7.74
CA ILE A 11 -6.60 -16.57 6.29
C ILE A 11 -7.91 -16.15 5.63
N ASP A 12 -9.04 -16.77 6.01
CA ASP A 12 -10.36 -16.41 5.49
C ASP A 12 -10.74 -14.97 5.82
N ASN A 13 -10.49 -14.55 7.07
CA ASN A 13 -10.68 -13.16 7.49
C ASN A 13 -9.80 -12.18 6.71
N PHE A 14 -8.57 -12.58 6.37
CA PHE A 14 -7.70 -11.76 5.52
C PHE A 14 -8.27 -11.62 4.11
N HIS A 15 -8.68 -12.73 3.48
CA HIS A 15 -9.27 -12.70 2.13
C HIS A 15 -10.55 -11.89 2.07
N GLU A 16 -11.44 -12.03 3.06
CA GLU A 16 -12.69 -11.25 3.12
C GLU A 16 -12.40 -9.75 3.23
N ARG A 17 -11.46 -9.37 4.10
CA ARG A 17 -11.04 -7.96 4.22
C ARG A 17 -10.38 -7.45 2.95
N ALA A 18 -9.50 -8.23 2.34
CA ALA A 18 -8.85 -7.87 1.10
C ALA A 18 -9.87 -7.68 -0.03
N ALA A 19 -10.86 -8.57 -0.16
CA ALA A 19 -11.93 -8.46 -1.15
C ALA A 19 -12.77 -7.18 -0.96
N ARG A 20 -13.18 -6.88 0.28
CA ARG A 20 -13.89 -5.63 0.61
C ARG A 20 -13.05 -4.38 0.31
N MET A 21 -11.72 -4.46 0.44
CA MET A 21 -10.82 -3.36 0.09
C MET A 21 -10.64 -3.20 -1.43
N VAL A 22 -10.76 -4.28 -2.21
CA VAL A 22 -10.76 -4.21 -3.68
C VAL A 22 -12.05 -3.62 -4.22
N GLU A 23 -13.20 -3.95 -3.62
CA GLU A 23 -14.51 -3.39 -4.03
C GLU A 23 -14.65 -1.90 -3.73
N ASN A 24 -13.99 -1.40 -2.67
CA ASN A 24 -13.97 0.02 -2.32
C ASN A 24 -12.76 0.72 -2.94
N GLU A 25 -12.73 0.72 -4.27
CA GLU A 25 -11.67 1.22 -5.17
C GLU A 25 -11.41 2.74 -5.08
N ASP A 26 -11.55 3.34 -3.89
CA ASP A 26 -10.96 4.63 -3.57
C ASP A 26 -9.44 4.51 -3.78
N PRO A 27 -8.74 5.51 -4.32
CA PRO A 27 -7.29 5.51 -4.36
C PRO A 27 -6.75 5.57 -2.92
N PHE A 28 -6.67 4.40 -2.29
CA PHE A 28 -6.21 4.25 -0.93
C PHE A 28 -4.82 4.85 -0.84
N ASP A 29 -4.72 5.94 -0.09
CA ASP A 29 -3.42 6.49 0.28
C ASP A 29 -2.68 5.40 1.06
N LEU A 30 -1.62 4.88 0.45
CA LEU A 30 -0.82 3.82 1.05
C LEU A 30 0.13 4.38 2.13
N ASP A 31 0.34 5.70 2.19
CA ASP A 31 1.25 6.31 3.16
C ASP A 31 0.80 6.05 4.62
N PRO A 32 -0.48 6.27 5.00
CA PRO A 32 -0.98 5.87 6.31
C PRO A 32 -0.84 4.37 6.61
N ALA A 33 -1.00 3.51 5.61
CA ALA A 33 -0.88 2.06 5.79
C ALA A 33 0.57 1.64 6.06
N ILE A 34 1.53 2.21 5.31
CA ILE A 34 2.97 1.99 5.50
C ILE A 34 3.40 2.47 6.89
N VAL A 35 2.94 3.65 7.32
CA VAL A 35 3.24 4.18 8.66
C VAL A 35 2.69 3.26 9.76
N LYS A 36 1.43 2.82 9.62
CA LYS A 36 0.81 1.89 10.59
C LYS A 36 1.56 0.57 10.67
N LEU A 37 1.99 0.02 9.52
CA LEU A 37 2.81 -1.20 9.48
C LEU A 37 4.13 -1.01 10.21
N ALA A 38 4.87 0.08 9.93
CA ALA A 38 6.14 0.36 10.59
C ALA A 38 6.00 0.55 12.12
N GLN A 39 4.94 1.24 12.56
CA GLN A 39 4.62 1.40 13.98
C GLN A 39 4.30 0.06 14.64
N TRP A 40 3.51 -0.78 13.98
CA TRP A 40 3.15 -2.10 14.50
C TRP A 40 4.36 -3.03 14.60
N ILE A 41 5.19 -3.11 13.56
CA ILE A 41 6.45 -3.88 13.58
C ILE A 41 7.32 -3.41 14.75
N THR A 42 7.48 -2.10 14.93
CA THR A 42 8.29 -1.53 16.02
C THR A 42 7.76 -1.93 17.40
N LYS A 43 6.43 -1.97 17.55
CA LYS A 43 5.75 -2.34 18.80
C LYS A 43 5.86 -3.84 19.09
N GLU A 44 5.70 -4.68 18.07
CA GLU A 44 5.58 -6.14 18.23
C GLU A 44 6.88 -6.91 17.95
N LYS A 45 7.99 -6.23 17.58
CA LYS A 45 9.29 -6.85 17.22
C LYS A 45 9.85 -7.87 18.22
N GLY A 46 9.43 -7.82 19.49
CA GLY A 46 9.83 -8.80 20.51
C GLY A 46 9.22 -10.20 20.29
N TRP A 47 8.15 -10.28 19.51
CA TRP A 47 7.41 -11.51 19.17
C TRP A 47 7.60 -11.94 17.72
N LEU A 48 8.32 -11.14 16.92
CA LEU A 48 8.56 -11.40 15.51
C LEU A 48 9.88 -12.13 15.33
N THR A 49 9.85 -13.19 14.52
CA THR A 49 11.07 -13.83 14.05
C THR A 49 11.73 -12.97 12.97
N LYS A 50 12.96 -13.33 12.60
CA LYS A 50 13.64 -12.69 11.47
C LYS A 50 12.83 -12.84 10.18
N ASP A 51 12.29 -14.03 9.93
CA ASP A 51 11.53 -14.32 8.71
C ASP A 51 10.23 -13.49 8.66
N ASP A 52 9.57 -13.29 9.80
CA ASP A 52 8.40 -12.40 9.90
C ASP A 52 8.77 -10.95 9.56
N LEU A 53 9.90 -10.46 10.09
CA LEU A 53 10.38 -9.11 9.81
C LEU A 53 10.73 -8.93 8.33
N ASP A 54 11.39 -9.91 7.73
CA ASP A 54 11.78 -9.88 6.31
C ASP A 54 10.53 -9.85 5.41
N ALA A 55 9.54 -10.72 5.69
CA ALA A 55 8.27 -10.75 4.95
C ALA A 55 7.48 -9.43 5.10
N LEU A 56 7.38 -8.89 6.32
CA LEU A 56 6.68 -7.63 6.58
C LEU A 56 7.41 -6.43 5.93
N CYS A 57 8.74 -6.44 5.89
CA CYS A 57 9.52 -5.43 5.18
C CYS A 57 9.27 -5.49 3.66
N GLU A 58 9.18 -6.69 3.08
CA GLU A 58 8.85 -6.88 1.67
C GLU A 58 7.45 -6.34 1.35
N VAL A 59 6.46 -6.64 2.18
CA VAL A 59 5.09 -6.09 2.08
C VAL A 59 5.10 -4.56 2.14
N GLY A 60 5.83 -3.99 3.10
CA GLY A 60 6.04 -2.54 3.21
C GLY A 60 6.66 -1.93 1.94
N GLY A 61 7.69 -2.57 1.40
CA GLY A 61 8.37 -2.16 0.17
C GLY A 61 7.46 -2.19 -1.07
N MET A 62 6.63 -3.21 -1.20
CA MET A 62 5.63 -3.30 -2.28
C MET A 62 4.61 -2.17 -2.22
N MET A 63 4.10 -1.85 -1.02
CA MET A 63 3.18 -0.73 -0.81
C MET A 63 3.84 0.61 -1.16
N PHE A 64 5.06 0.84 -0.68
CA PHE A 64 5.80 2.08 -0.97
C PHE A 64 6.05 2.25 -2.47
N ARG A 65 6.48 1.19 -3.15
CA ARG A 65 6.69 1.21 -4.61
C ARG A 65 5.41 1.54 -5.36
N LYS A 66 4.27 0.94 -4.97
CA LYS A 66 2.97 1.19 -5.60
C LYS A 66 2.54 2.65 -5.41
N GLN A 67 2.74 3.22 -4.24
CA GLN A 67 2.45 4.63 -3.95
C GLN A 67 3.33 5.58 -4.76
N LEU A 68 4.63 5.27 -4.85
CA LEU A 68 5.58 6.06 -5.63
C LEU A 68 5.18 6.09 -7.11
N LEU A 69 4.83 4.93 -7.69
CA LEU A 69 4.38 4.84 -9.08
C LEU A 69 3.10 5.66 -9.32
N ARG A 70 2.12 5.61 -8.40
CA ARG A 70 0.91 6.44 -8.49
C ARG A 70 1.25 7.92 -8.51
N ARG A 71 2.11 8.40 -7.60
CA ARG A 71 2.53 9.81 -7.54
C ARG A 71 3.25 10.24 -8.82
N VAL A 72 4.11 9.40 -9.37
CA VAL A 72 4.80 9.68 -10.64
C VAL A 72 3.80 9.79 -11.79
N GLN A 73 2.83 8.87 -11.88
CA GLN A 73 1.77 8.92 -12.91
C GLN A 73 0.90 10.16 -12.77
N THR A 74 0.46 10.51 -11.56
CA THR A 74 -0.32 11.74 -11.30
C THR A 74 0.48 13.00 -11.63
N ASN A 75 1.79 13.02 -11.38
CA ASN A 75 2.62 14.16 -11.74
C ASN A 75 2.84 14.27 -13.25
N ALA A 76 2.98 13.15 -13.96
CA ALA A 76 3.11 13.13 -15.42
C ALA A 76 1.85 13.68 -16.10
N SER A 77 0.66 13.24 -15.68
CA SER A 77 -0.61 13.75 -16.24
C SER A 77 -0.81 15.25 -15.99
N ARG A 78 -0.34 15.77 -14.84
CA ARG A 78 -0.41 17.20 -14.53
C ARG A 78 0.50 18.07 -15.41
N ILE A 79 1.60 17.52 -15.94
CA ILE A 79 2.51 18.24 -16.84
C ILE A 79 1.87 18.37 -18.23
N GLU A 80 1.25 17.30 -18.73
CA GLU A 80 0.51 17.33 -20.00
C GLU A 80 -0.62 18.38 -19.97
N ASP A 81 -1.39 18.47 -18.88
CA ASP A 81 -2.46 19.48 -18.72
C ASP A 81 -1.96 20.93 -18.71
N ILE A 82 -0.70 21.18 -18.34
CA ILE A 82 -0.09 22.51 -18.35
C ILE A 82 0.33 22.91 -19.77
N GLU A 83 0.93 21.99 -20.53
CA GLU A 83 1.34 22.24 -21.91
C GLU A 83 0.13 22.58 -22.83
N PHE A 84 -1.03 21.94 -22.62
CA PHE A 84 -2.23 22.26 -23.40
C PHE A 84 -2.80 23.66 -23.09
N LYS A 85 -2.71 24.15 -21.85
CA LYS A 85 -3.22 25.48 -21.46
C LYS A 85 -2.35 26.64 -21.94
N GLU A 86 -1.03 26.44 -22.01
CA GLU A 86 -0.11 27.46 -22.54
C GLU A 86 -0.27 27.64 -24.06
N VAL A 87 -0.68 26.60 -24.80
CA VAL A 87 -0.91 26.72 -26.25
C VAL A 87 -2.21 27.47 -26.58
N GLU A 88 -3.28 27.29 -25.80
CA GLU A 88 -4.54 28.03 -26.02
C GLU A 88 -4.45 29.52 -25.66
N THR A 89 -3.57 29.91 -24.74
CA THR A 89 -3.44 31.31 -24.30
C THR A 89 -2.59 32.19 -25.22
N VAL A 90 -1.87 31.61 -26.18
CA VAL A 90 -1.01 32.35 -27.12
C VAL A 90 -1.71 32.66 -28.46
N GLN A 91 -2.93 32.16 -28.69
CA GLN A 91 -3.71 32.39 -29.92
C GLN A 91 -4.87 33.41 -29.80
N THR A 92 -4.89 34.27 -28.77
CA THR A 92 -5.92 35.35 -28.68
C THR A 92 -5.31 36.74 -28.78
#